data_AF-A0A914UQL0-F1
#
_entry.id   AF-A0A914UQL0-F1
#
_cell.length_a   1.000
_cell.length_b   1.000
_cell.length_c   1.000
_cell.angle_alpha   90.00
_cell.angle_beta   90.00
_cell.angle_gamma   90.00
#
_symmetry.space_group_name_H-M   'P 1'
#
loop_
_entity.id
_entity.type
_entity.pdbx_description
1 polymer ?
#
loop_
_entity_poly.entity_id
_entity_poly.type
_entity_poly.pdbx_seq_one_letter_code
_entity_poly.pdbx_strand_id
1 'polypeptide(L)'
;MSIEQLLILTWCWCYDLSIEAAAASANCSVKAAETQYSQCRRVCFAALDDREACPEAGLMGGDGHLIQIDECSIKARRKRAANGRGRLGPGDQQEPHRGNADEQAAVADDAAIAQEEAAHGNVENIAVDEAENAEDNDRAEGWVFGLCWWRSREEKANGIPNETRFFAVRDRTAATLLSLIQNHVAPGSQIWSDCWRSYARIAQLPEGYTHLTVNHSKDFTDPVSFVNTNAIEAAWSRLRHKIVRTKRGVGKELRFHLAELWWKSLQRVPVPSRNARNNKTKTHPMIYMNFLNLISRTYPV
;
A
#
# COMPACT_ATOMS: atom_id res chain seq x y z
N MET A 1 11.20 -30.06 8.11
CA MET A 1 12.10 -29.18 7.33
C MET A 1 13.28 -28.87 8.22
N SER A 2 14.52 -28.99 7.74
CA SER A 2 15.69 -28.68 8.58
C SER A 2 15.91 -27.17 8.69
N ILE A 3 16.68 -26.74 9.70
CA ILE A 3 17.07 -25.33 9.85
C ILE A 3 17.85 -24.84 8.62
N GLU A 4 18.75 -25.67 8.10
CA GLU A 4 19.51 -25.36 6.88
C GLU A 4 18.58 -25.04 5.69
N GLN A 5 17.56 -25.88 5.47
CA GLN A 5 16.57 -25.65 4.42
C GLN A 5 15.81 -24.34 4.64
N LEU A 6 15.42 -24.03 5.88
CA LEU A 6 14.72 -22.79 6.21
C LEU A 6 15.59 -21.56 5.93
N LEU A 7 16.89 -21.60 6.27
CA LEU A 7 17.84 -20.51 6.01
C LEU A 7 18.03 -20.30 4.49
N ILE A 8 18.22 -21.38 3.73
CA ILE A 8 18.36 -21.31 2.25
C ILE A 8 17.10 -20.70 1.63
N LEU A 9 15.91 -21.21 1.97
CA LEU A 9 14.65 -20.72 1.43
C LEU A 9 14.38 -19.26 1.80
N THR A 10 14.72 -18.86 3.03
CA THR A 10 14.57 -17.47 3.49
C THR A 10 15.53 -16.54 2.73
N TRP A 11 16.76 -16.98 2.50
CA TRP A 11 17.72 -16.29 1.65
C TRP A 11 17.16 -16.14 0.22
N CYS A 12 16.70 -17.22 -0.40
CA CYS A 12 16.10 -17.19 -1.74
C CYS A 12 14.92 -16.21 -1.82
N TRP A 13 14.06 -16.19 -0.80
CA TRP A 13 12.93 -15.27 -0.72
C TRP A 13 13.39 -13.81 -0.65
N CYS A 14 14.42 -13.49 0.13
CA CYS A 14 14.95 -12.13 0.26
C CYS A 14 15.41 -11.55 -1.09
N TYR A 15 15.88 -12.40 -2.01
CA TYR A 15 16.37 -11.99 -3.34
C TYR A 15 15.41 -12.29 -4.49
N ASP A 16 14.13 -12.52 -4.18
CA ASP A 16 13.07 -12.70 -5.18
C ASP A 16 13.32 -13.89 -6.15
N LEU A 17 14.03 -14.94 -5.71
CA LEU A 17 14.17 -16.18 -6.48
C LEU A 17 12.80 -16.85 -6.64
N SER A 18 12.59 -17.55 -7.77
CA SER A 18 11.36 -18.31 -7.99
C SER A 18 11.27 -19.48 -7.01
N ILE A 19 10.04 -19.92 -6.74
CA ILE A 19 9.78 -21.03 -5.80
C ILE A 19 10.47 -22.31 -6.30
N GLU A 20 10.48 -22.54 -7.61
CA GLU A 20 11.12 -23.69 -8.24
C GLU A 20 12.64 -23.66 -8.04
N ALA A 21 13.27 -22.49 -8.24
CA ALA A 21 14.70 -22.32 -8.01
C ALA A 21 15.04 -22.49 -6.52
N ALA A 22 14.25 -21.92 -5.62
CA ALA A 22 14.44 -22.04 -4.18
C ALA A 22 14.30 -23.49 -3.68
N ALA A 23 13.29 -24.21 -4.17
CA ALA A 23 13.07 -25.62 -3.86
C ALA A 23 14.24 -26.50 -4.32
N ALA A 24 14.78 -26.23 -5.52
CA ALA A 24 15.98 -26.91 -6.01
C ALA A 24 17.21 -26.58 -5.14
N SER A 25 17.42 -25.31 -4.79
CA SER A 25 18.55 -24.88 -3.94
C SER A 25 18.52 -25.48 -2.54
N ALA A 26 17.34 -25.61 -1.94
CA ALA A 26 17.16 -26.19 -0.60
C ALA A 26 16.96 -27.72 -0.63
N ASN A 27 17.02 -28.35 -1.81
CA ASN A 27 16.71 -29.77 -2.02
C ASN A 27 15.41 -30.19 -1.28
N CYS A 28 14.33 -29.44 -1.51
CA CYS A 28 13.04 -29.67 -0.87
C CYS A 28 11.90 -29.66 -1.89
N SER A 29 10.68 -30.01 -1.46
CA SER A 29 9.52 -29.92 -2.34
C SER A 29 9.16 -28.46 -2.65
N VAL A 30 8.60 -28.23 -3.84
CA VAL A 30 8.02 -26.92 -4.23
C VAL A 30 7.02 -26.44 -3.19
N LYS A 31 6.24 -27.36 -2.62
CA LYS A 31 5.24 -27.02 -1.60
C LYS A 31 5.88 -26.52 -0.30
N ALA A 32 6.99 -27.12 0.13
CA ALA A 32 7.73 -26.64 1.30
C ALA A 32 8.29 -25.23 1.07
N ALA A 33 8.85 -24.96 -0.12
CA ALA A 33 9.33 -23.63 -0.50
C ALA A 33 8.19 -22.59 -0.55
N GLU A 34 7.02 -22.94 -1.12
CA GLU A 34 5.82 -22.09 -1.09
C GLU A 34 5.42 -21.71 0.34
N THR A 35 5.36 -22.71 1.22
CA THR A 35 4.99 -22.50 2.63
C THR A 35 5.98 -21.57 3.31
N GLN A 36 7.29 -21.78 3.14
CA GLN A 36 8.29 -20.91 3.75
C GLN A 36 8.21 -19.48 3.21
N TYR A 37 7.99 -19.31 1.91
CA TYR A 37 7.79 -17.97 1.33
C TYR A 37 6.55 -17.29 1.91
N SER A 38 5.45 -18.01 2.14
CA SER A 38 4.27 -17.48 2.82
C SER A 38 4.59 -17.06 4.26
N GLN A 39 5.32 -17.90 5.00
CA GLN A 39 5.76 -17.55 6.37
C GLN A 39 6.62 -16.29 6.38
N CYS A 40 7.56 -16.12 5.45
CA CYS A 40 8.35 -14.90 5.38
C CYS A 40 7.48 -13.64 5.22
N ARG A 41 6.42 -13.71 4.41
CA ARG A 41 5.47 -12.59 4.27
C ARG A 41 4.65 -12.32 5.52
N ARG A 42 4.30 -13.38 6.27
CA ARG A 42 3.58 -13.25 7.54
C ARG A 42 4.44 -12.58 8.60
N VAL A 43 5.75 -12.83 8.62
CA VAL A 43 6.70 -12.09 9.47
C VAL A 43 6.66 -10.60 9.11
N CYS A 44 6.76 -10.24 7.82
CA CYS A 44 6.64 -8.84 7.41
C CYS A 44 5.32 -8.20 7.84
N PHE A 45 4.20 -8.93 7.71
CA PHE A 45 2.89 -8.43 8.10
C PHE A 45 2.80 -8.19 9.61
N ALA A 46 3.19 -9.18 10.42
CA ALA A 46 3.20 -9.05 11.88
C ALA A 46 4.09 -7.88 12.34
N ALA A 47 5.28 -7.73 11.74
CA ALA A 47 6.18 -6.65 12.10
C ALA A 47 5.72 -5.26 11.66
N LEU A 48 4.86 -5.15 10.64
CA LEU A 48 4.32 -3.85 10.21
C LEU A 48 3.06 -3.47 10.98
N ASP A 49 2.36 -4.46 11.52
CA ASP A 49 1.23 -4.28 12.45
C ASP A 49 1.74 -3.84 13.84
N ASP A 50 2.89 -4.39 14.26
CA ASP A 50 3.59 -4.01 15.47
C ASP A 50 4.68 -2.94 15.20
N ARG A 51 4.36 -1.68 15.53
CA ARG A 51 5.31 -0.55 15.36
C ARG A 51 6.61 -0.71 16.15
N GLU A 52 6.63 -1.46 17.25
CA GLU A 52 7.85 -1.73 18.02
C GLU A 52 8.76 -2.73 17.29
N ALA A 53 8.16 -3.70 16.60
CA ALA A 53 8.89 -4.72 15.84
C ALA A 53 9.55 -4.17 14.57
N CYS A 54 8.96 -3.14 13.93
CA CYS A 54 9.53 -2.46 12.76
C CYS A 54 9.62 -0.93 12.97
N PRO A 55 10.58 -0.45 13.77
CA PRO A 55 10.77 0.99 13.98
C PRO A 55 11.13 1.72 12.68
N GLU A 56 11.71 1.01 11.71
CA GLU A 56 12.04 1.56 10.40
C GLU A 56 10.80 1.90 9.55
N ALA A 57 9.61 1.38 9.92
CA ALA A 57 8.38 1.68 9.22
C ALA A 57 7.99 3.15 9.38
N GLY A 58 7.98 3.71 10.59
CA GLY A 58 7.77 5.15 10.85
C GLY A 58 6.64 5.85 10.06
N LEU A 59 6.65 7.19 10.06
CA LEU A 59 5.86 7.99 9.13
C LEU A 59 6.69 8.28 7.87
N MET A 60 6.05 8.23 6.70
CA MET A 60 6.69 8.51 5.41
C MET A 60 6.73 10.02 5.15
N GLY A 61 7.86 10.52 4.64
CA GLY A 61 7.99 11.93 4.24
C GLY A 61 8.39 12.87 5.37
N GLY A 62 7.76 14.04 5.42
CA GLY A 62 8.04 15.16 6.30
C GLY A 62 8.26 16.44 5.50
N ASP A 63 8.61 17.54 6.18
CA ASP A 63 8.87 18.83 5.54
C ASP A 63 9.82 18.69 4.34
N GLY A 64 9.40 19.24 3.20
CA GLY A 64 10.16 19.21 1.95
C GLY A 64 10.11 17.89 1.18
N HIS A 65 9.45 16.85 1.71
CA HIS A 65 9.34 15.54 1.06
C HIS A 65 7.99 15.36 0.35
N LEU A 66 8.03 14.57 -0.73
CA LEU A 66 6.91 14.40 -1.64
C LEU A 66 6.39 12.97 -1.65
N ILE A 67 5.10 12.83 -1.36
CA ILE A 67 4.40 11.54 -1.35
C ILE A 67 3.37 11.54 -2.47
N GLN A 68 3.40 10.52 -3.33
CA GLN A 68 2.34 10.26 -4.29
C GLN A 68 1.37 9.23 -3.72
N ILE A 69 0.08 9.50 -3.84
CA ILE A 69 -0.99 8.61 -3.39
C ILE A 69 -1.91 8.25 -4.55
N ASP A 70 -2.50 7.06 -4.47
CA ASP A 70 -3.48 6.57 -5.45
C ASP A 70 -4.23 5.38 -4.86
N GLU A 71 -5.43 5.10 -5.36
CA GLU A 71 -6.21 3.91 -5.02
C GLU A 71 -6.55 3.10 -6.24
N CYS A 72 -6.47 1.77 -6.12
CA CYS A 72 -6.74 0.91 -7.26
C CYS A 72 -7.46 -0.38 -6.91
N SER A 73 -8.38 -0.78 -7.79
CA SER A 73 -9.03 -2.06 -7.67
C SER A 73 -8.12 -3.18 -8.19
N ILE A 74 -7.95 -4.21 -7.36
CA ILE A 74 -7.25 -5.44 -7.70
C ILE A 74 -8.27 -6.58 -7.82
N LYS A 75 -9.27 -6.42 -8.71
CA LYS A 75 -10.15 -7.54 -9.09
C LYS A 75 -9.36 -8.57 -9.90
N ALA A 76 -9.54 -9.85 -9.59
CA ALA A 76 -9.01 -10.94 -10.40
C ALA A 76 -9.56 -10.81 -11.84
N ARG A 77 -8.66 -10.79 -12.83
CA ARG A 77 -9.03 -10.72 -14.25
C ARG A 77 -9.88 -11.94 -14.61
N ARG A 78 -11.20 -11.78 -14.76
CA ARG A 78 -12.04 -12.79 -15.45
C ARG A 78 -11.41 -12.99 -16.84
N LYS A 79 -11.15 -14.25 -17.22
CA LYS A 79 -10.72 -14.61 -18.59
C LYS A 79 -11.77 -14.03 -19.55
N ARG A 80 -11.50 -12.88 -20.16
CA ARG A 80 -12.27 -12.46 -21.34
C ARG A 80 -11.87 -13.43 -22.45
N ALA A 81 -12.86 -14.18 -22.92
CA ALA A 81 -12.76 -14.99 -24.12
C ALA A 81 -12.23 -14.13 -25.26
N ALA A 82 -11.47 -14.79 -26.14
CA ALA A 82 -10.77 -14.21 -27.28
C ALA A 82 -11.65 -13.21 -28.05
N ASN A 83 -11.21 -11.96 -28.10
CA ASN A 83 -11.14 -11.17 -29.33
C ASN A 83 -10.26 -9.95 -29.07
N GLY A 84 -9.18 -9.87 -29.85
CA GLY A 84 -8.12 -8.89 -29.69
C GLY A 84 -8.57 -7.47 -30.02
N ARG A 85 -8.17 -6.53 -29.16
CA ARG A 85 -7.45 -5.29 -29.47
C ARG A 85 -7.20 -4.58 -28.13
N GLY A 86 -5.93 -4.28 -27.86
CA GLY A 86 -5.48 -3.68 -26.61
C GLY A 86 -6.04 -2.27 -26.44
N ARG A 87 -6.82 -2.07 -25.38
CA ARG A 87 -6.99 -0.82 -24.66
C ARG A 87 -7.57 -1.17 -23.28
N LEU A 88 -6.84 -0.87 -22.21
CA LEU A 88 -7.39 -0.94 -20.84
C LEU A 88 -8.25 0.31 -20.66
N GLY A 89 -9.50 0.10 -20.24
CA GLY A 89 -10.55 1.11 -20.29
C GLY A 89 -10.39 2.22 -19.26
N PRO A 90 -11.05 3.38 -19.48
CA PRO A 90 -11.05 4.53 -18.59
C PRO A 90 -11.82 4.21 -17.29
N GLY A 91 -11.60 5.06 -16.28
CA GLY A 91 -12.28 5.05 -15.00
C GLY A 91 -13.80 4.94 -15.10
N ASP A 92 -14.36 4.51 -13.97
CA ASP A 92 -15.78 4.23 -13.70
C ASP A 92 -16.77 5.10 -14.49
N GLN A 93 -17.80 4.45 -15.04
CA GLN A 93 -19.00 5.14 -15.49
C GLN A 93 -19.58 5.92 -14.32
N GLN A 94 -19.85 7.20 -14.56
CA GLN A 94 -20.58 8.10 -13.66
C GLN A 94 -21.89 7.43 -13.20
N GLU A 95 -22.14 7.46 -11.89
CA GLU A 95 -23.49 7.40 -11.36
C GLU A 95 -24.32 8.51 -12.03
N PRO A 96 -25.55 8.23 -12.52
CA PRO A 96 -26.25 9.15 -13.39
C PRO A 96 -26.69 10.42 -12.63
N HIS A 97 -26.22 11.57 -13.13
CA HIS A 97 -26.77 12.89 -12.82
C HIS A 97 -28.28 12.92 -13.11
N ARG A 98 -29.10 13.19 -12.09
CA ARG A 98 -30.40 13.86 -12.29
C ARG A 98 -30.10 15.35 -12.53
N GLY A 99 -30.65 15.86 -13.63
CA GLY A 99 -30.28 17.14 -14.25
C GLY A 99 -30.63 18.39 -13.44
N ASN A 100 -29.97 19.47 -13.87
CA ASN A 100 -29.91 20.83 -13.34
C ASN A 100 -31.26 21.52 -13.09
N ALA A 101 -31.37 22.19 -11.94
CA ALA A 101 -31.83 23.56 -11.82
C ALA A 101 -31.16 24.19 -10.58
N ASP A 102 -30.93 25.50 -10.64
CA ASP A 102 -30.56 26.38 -9.52
C ASP A 102 -29.08 26.53 -9.17
N GLU A 103 -28.35 27.08 -10.13
CA GLU A 103 -27.15 27.89 -9.89
C GLU A 103 -27.58 29.32 -9.55
N GLN A 104 -28.00 29.57 -8.30
CA GLN A 104 -28.06 30.90 -7.64
C GLN A 104 -28.66 30.77 -6.23
N ALA A 105 -27.82 30.51 -5.22
CA ALA A 105 -28.03 30.93 -3.82
C ALA A 105 -26.87 30.44 -2.95
N ALA A 106 -25.81 31.24 -2.84
CA ALA A 106 -24.80 31.06 -1.81
C ALA A 106 -24.89 32.24 -0.84
N VAL A 107 -25.94 32.29 0.00
CA VAL A 107 -26.00 33.05 1.25
C VAL A 107 -27.05 32.41 2.17
N ALA A 108 -26.70 32.20 3.45
CA ALA A 108 -27.48 31.58 4.54
C ALA A 108 -27.60 30.03 4.44
N ASP A 109 -27.32 29.22 5.46
CA ASP A 109 -27.67 29.39 6.86
C ASP A 109 -26.71 28.59 7.77
N ASP A 110 -26.11 29.30 8.74
CA ASP A 110 -25.67 28.73 10.02
C ASP A 110 -26.92 28.51 10.88
N ALA A 111 -27.35 27.25 11.08
CA ALA A 111 -28.10 26.75 12.26
C ALA A 111 -28.92 25.51 11.92
N ALA A 112 -28.36 24.31 12.06
CA ALA A 112 -29.14 23.07 12.26
C ALA A 112 -28.25 21.93 12.81
N ILE A 113 -27.53 22.18 13.90
CA ILE A 113 -26.98 21.11 14.76
C ILE A 113 -27.51 21.36 16.16
N ALA A 114 -28.77 21.04 16.37
CA ALA A 114 -29.35 20.81 17.69
C ALA A 114 -30.72 20.15 17.48
N GLN A 115 -30.85 18.92 18.00
CA GLN A 115 -32.07 18.13 18.23
C GLN A 115 -32.15 16.85 17.41
N GLU A 116 -31.41 15.83 17.87
CA GLU A 116 -31.90 14.44 17.83
C GLU A 116 -31.33 13.62 19.00
N GLU A 117 -31.27 14.22 20.20
CA GLU A 117 -31.14 13.48 21.46
C GLU A 117 -32.41 13.70 22.30
N ALA A 118 -33.37 12.79 22.16
CA ALA A 118 -34.31 12.36 23.20
C ALA A 118 -35.36 11.43 22.60
N ALA A 119 -35.24 10.12 22.84
CA ALA A 119 -36.27 9.34 23.55
C ALA A 119 -36.14 7.83 23.31
N HIS A 120 -36.34 7.09 24.40
CA HIS A 120 -36.49 5.63 24.56
C HIS A 120 -35.15 4.87 24.65
N GLY A 121 -34.78 4.22 25.75
CA GLY A 121 -35.59 3.71 26.86
C GLY A 121 -35.24 2.24 27.08
N ASN A 122 -34.25 2.03 27.94
CA ASN A 122 -33.83 0.82 28.69
C ASN A 122 -34.54 -0.54 28.43
N VAL A 123 -33.76 -1.56 28.04
CA VAL A 123 -33.99 -2.97 28.42
C VAL A 123 -32.64 -3.63 28.72
N GLU A 124 -32.48 -4.16 29.94
CA GLU A 124 -31.29 -4.86 30.43
C GLU A 124 -31.19 -6.32 29.95
N ASN A 125 -29.96 -6.71 29.58
CA ASN A 125 -29.23 -7.97 29.78
C ASN A 125 -29.69 -9.33 29.20
N ILE A 126 -28.65 -10.15 28.94
CA ILE A 126 -28.58 -11.56 28.44
C ILE A 126 -28.41 -11.62 26.91
N ALA A 127 -27.34 -12.13 26.29
CA ALA A 127 -26.33 -13.08 26.71
C ALA A 127 -24.93 -12.72 26.19
N VAL A 128 -23.95 -13.16 26.97
CA VAL A 128 -22.53 -13.33 26.67
C VAL A 128 -22.39 -14.35 25.51
N ASP A 129 -21.34 -14.24 24.69
CA ASP A 129 -20.87 -15.21 23.67
C ASP A 129 -21.05 -14.88 22.16
N GLU A 130 -20.82 -13.64 21.71
CA GLU A 130 -20.66 -13.35 20.26
C GLU A 130 -19.43 -12.51 19.88
N ALA A 131 -18.51 -12.24 20.81
CA ALA A 131 -17.35 -11.38 20.56
C ALA A 131 -16.20 -12.03 19.76
N GLU A 132 -16.22 -13.35 19.51
CA GLU A 132 -15.09 -14.05 18.85
C GLU A 132 -15.22 -14.24 17.34
N ASN A 133 -16.33 -13.84 16.70
CA ASN A 133 -16.58 -14.11 15.26
C ASN A 133 -16.64 -12.87 14.35
N ALA A 134 -16.33 -11.67 14.87
CA ALA A 134 -16.35 -10.44 14.07
C ALA A 134 -15.06 -10.21 13.22
N GLU A 135 -13.99 -10.98 13.44
CA GLU A 135 -12.71 -10.79 12.74
C GLU A 135 -12.59 -11.52 11.39
N ASP A 136 -13.49 -12.43 11.04
CA ASP A 136 -13.30 -13.32 9.87
C ASP A 136 -14.17 -12.97 8.64
N ASN A 137 -14.79 -11.78 8.63
CA ASN A 137 -15.46 -11.25 7.43
C ASN A 137 -14.53 -10.34 6.59
N ASP A 138 -13.25 -10.71 6.50
CA ASP A 138 -12.23 -10.11 5.61
C ASP A 138 -12.45 -10.53 4.14
N ARG A 139 -13.71 -10.46 3.68
CA ARG A 139 -14.02 -10.33 2.26
C ARG A 139 -13.76 -8.88 1.88
N ALA A 140 -12.48 -8.49 1.87
CA ALA A 140 -12.06 -7.21 1.31
C ALA A 140 -12.63 -7.09 -0.11
N GLU A 141 -13.53 -6.14 -0.31
CA GLU A 141 -14.10 -5.83 -1.62
C GLU A 141 -13.08 -5.08 -2.50
N GLY A 142 -11.92 -5.71 -2.75
CA GLY A 142 -11.12 -5.53 -3.95
C GLY A 142 -10.39 -4.20 -4.16
N TRP A 143 -10.28 -3.31 -3.17
CA TRP A 143 -9.52 -2.06 -3.27
C TRP A 143 -8.23 -2.09 -2.47
N VAL A 144 -7.22 -1.41 -3.01
CA VAL A 144 -5.95 -1.15 -2.34
C VAL A 144 -5.64 0.33 -2.45
N PHE A 145 -5.27 0.94 -1.33
CA PHE A 145 -4.74 2.31 -1.28
C PHE A 145 -3.20 2.25 -1.25
N GLY A 146 -2.54 3.10 -2.02
CA GLY A 146 -1.09 3.13 -2.17
C GLY A 146 -0.49 4.48 -1.83
N LEU A 147 0.66 4.47 -1.17
CA LEU A 147 1.52 5.64 -0.98
C LEU A 147 2.93 5.32 -1.48
N CYS A 148 3.58 6.28 -2.14
CA CYS A 148 4.91 6.13 -2.68
C CYS A 148 5.72 7.40 -2.44
N TRP A 149 6.91 7.25 -1.84
CA TRP A 149 7.83 8.37 -1.67
C TRP A 149 8.46 8.70 -3.03
N TRP A 150 8.09 9.86 -3.58
CA TRP A 150 8.74 10.39 -4.77
C TRP A 150 10.07 11.03 -4.38
N ARG A 151 11.13 10.64 -5.06
CA ARG A 151 12.48 11.10 -4.75
C ARG A 151 13.03 11.99 -5.86
N SER A 152 13.48 13.17 -5.46
CA SER A 152 14.37 14.03 -6.20
C SER A 152 15.69 13.31 -6.52
N ARG A 153 16.49 13.94 -7.40
CA ARG A 153 17.84 13.41 -7.72
C ARG A 153 18.75 13.42 -6.48
N GLU A 154 18.59 14.40 -5.62
CA GLU A 154 19.36 14.56 -4.39
C GLU A 154 19.00 13.49 -3.35
N GLU A 155 17.71 13.28 -3.07
CA GLU A 155 17.27 12.22 -2.16
C GLU A 155 17.74 10.83 -2.62
N LYS A 156 17.73 10.58 -3.94
CA LYS A 156 18.32 9.35 -4.50
C LYS A 156 19.81 9.24 -4.23
N ALA A 157 20.55 10.34 -4.32
CA ALA A 157 21.99 10.36 -4.05
C ALA A 157 22.30 10.16 -2.55
N ASN A 158 21.43 10.68 -1.68
CA ASN A 158 21.51 10.55 -0.22
C ASN A 158 21.01 9.19 0.30
N GLY A 159 20.62 8.28 -0.58
CA GLY A 159 20.24 6.92 -0.22
C GLY A 159 18.82 6.78 0.34
N ILE A 160 17.95 7.80 0.19
CA ILE A 160 16.55 7.69 0.62
C ILE A 160 15.88 6.51 -0.09
N PRO A 161 15.26 5.57 0.66
CA PRO A 161 14.67 4.36 0.08
C PRO A 161 13.49 4.71 -0.84
N ASN A 162 13.26 3.86 -1.85
CA ASN A 162 12.07 3.98 -2.69
C ASN A 162 10.85 3.40 -1.98
N GLU A 163 10.51 3.95 -0.83
CA GLU A 163 9.48 3.39 0.03
C GLU A 163 8.12 3.42 -0.67
N THR A 164 7.38 2.33 -0.54
CA THR A 164 6.03 2.20 -1.05
C THR A 164 5.20 1.42 -0.05
N ARG A 165 4.03 1.96 0.32
CA ARG A 165 3.05 1.33 1.20
C ARG A 165 1.80 1.00 0.41
N PHE A 166 1.23 -0.16 0.66
CA PHE A 166 -0.05 -0.55 0.09
C PHE A 166 -0.93 -1.14 1.18
N PHE A 167 -2.18 -0.71 1.24
CA PHE A 167 -3.16 -1.10 2.25
C PHE A 167 -4.38 -1.68 1.55
N ALA A 168 -4.76 -2.90 1.91
CA ALA A 168 -6.08 -3.42 1.51
C ALA A 168 -7.14 -2.62 2.28
N VAL A 169 -8.12 -2.07 1.56
CA VAL A 169 -9.18 -1.24 2.14
C VAL A 169 -10.54 -1.78 1.72
N ARG A 170 -11.52 -1.65 2.61
CA ARG A 170 -12.91 -2.08 2.35
C ARG A 170 -13.60 -1.10 1.40
N ASP A 171 -13.30 0.18 1.52
CA ASP A 171 -13.86 1.27 0.71
C ASP A 171 -12.81 2.36 0.44
N ARG A 172 -13.17 3.30 -0.44
CA ARG A 172 -12.38 4.47 -0.83
C ARG A 172 -13.00 5.78 -0.32
N THR A 173 -13.70 5.73 0.81
CA THR A 173 -14.30 6.92 1.42
C THR A 173 -13.22 7.88 1.91
N ALA A 174 -13.56 9.17 2.00
CA ALA A 174 -12.64 10.16 2.56
C ALA A 174 -12.21 9.79 3.99
N ALA A 175 -13.12 9.28 4.82
CA ALA A 175 -12.78 8.86 6.18
C ALA A 175 -11.67 7.79 6.20
N THR A 176 -11.82 6.73 5.40
CA THR A 176 -10.84 5.65 5.30
C THR A 176 -9.49 6.15 4.76
N LEU A 177 -9.50 6.88 3.64
CA LEU A 177 -8.27 7.29 2.98
C LEU A 177 -7.51 8.37 3.74
N LEU A 178 -8.21 9.38 4.29
CA LEU A 178 -7.59 10.44 5.09
C LEU A 178 -7.01 9.87 6.38
N SER A 179 -7.70 8.93 7.05
CA SER A 179 -7.15 8.26 8.23
C SER A 179 -5.85 7.51 7.92
N LEU A 180 -5.77 6.81 6.77
CA LEU A 180 -4.53 6.16 6.34
C LEU A 180 -3.42 7.17 6.06
N ILE A 181 -3.74 8.33 5.47
CA ILE A 181 -2.76 9.39 5.25
C ILE A 181 -2.21 9.90 6.60
N GLN A 182 -3.08 10.25 7.55
CA GLN A 182 -2.67 10.75 8.88
C GLN A 182 -1.80 9.74 9.64
N ASN A 183 -2.12 8.45 9.53
CA ASN A 183 -1.42 7.40 10.25
C ASN A 183 -0.05 7.03 9.65
N HIS A 184 0.20 7.38 8.39
CA HIS A 184 1.37 6.91 7.63
C HIS A 184 2.20 8.00 6.95
N VAL A 185 1.72 9.25 6.87
CA VAL A 185 2.43 10.37 6.26
C VAL A 185 2.80 11.38 7.34
N ALA A 186 4.08 11.73 7.40
CA ALA A 186 4.59 12.68 8.39
C ALA A 186 4.01 14.09 8.13
N PRO A 187 3.67 14.85 9.19
CA PRO A 187 3.21 16.23 9.07
C PRO A 187 4.11 17.10 8.18
N GLY A 188 3.51 18.10 7.53
CA GLY A 188 4.19 19.03 6.62
C GLY A 188 4.61 18.46 5.25
N SER A 189 4.31 17.18 4.99
CA SER A 189 4.58 16.56 3.68
C SER A 189 3.79 17.21 2.54
N GLN A 190 4.38 17.18 1.34
CA GLN A 190 3.67 17.45 0.10
C GLN A 190 3.03 16.16 -0.43
N ILE A 191 1.73 16.18 -0.70
CA ILE A 191 0.97 15.02 -1.18
C ILE A 191 0.49 15.31 -2.60
N TRP A 192 0.78 14.42 -3.54
CA TRP A 192 0.36 14.48 -4.93
C TRP A 192 -0.60 13.33 -5.24
N SER A 193 -1.75 13.64 -5.82
CA SER A 193 -2.75 12.64 -6.23
C SER A 193 -3.38 13.00 -7.57
N ASP A 194 -4.23 12.11 -8.09
CA ASP A 194 -5.21 12.51 -9.08
C ASP A 194 -6.33 13.39 -8.46
N CYS A 195 -7.21 13.94 -9.28
CA CYS A 195 -8.32 14.80 -8.82
C CYS A 195 -9.50 14.03 -8.19
N TRP A 196 -9.23 13.02 -7.36
CA TRP A 196 -10.30 12.25 -6.70
C TRP A 196 -10.92 13.01 -5.52
N ARG A 197 -12.27 12.98 -5.42
CA ARG A 197 -13.03 13.81 -4.47
C ARG A 197 -12.76 13.45 -3.01
N SER A 198 -12.43 12.20 -2.71
CA SER A 198 -12.11 11.78 -1.33
C SER A 198 -10.87 12.47 -0.78
N TYR A 199 -10.00 13.01 -1.65
CA TYR A 199 -8.78 13.73 -1.26
C TYR A 199 -8.98 15.24 -1.04
N ALA A 200 -10.17 15.78 -1.30
CA ALA A 200 -10.43 17.22 -1.28
C ALA A 200 -10.11 17.91 0.05
N ARG A 201 -10.07 17.15 1.17
CA ARG A 201 -9.82 17.69 2.51
C ARG A 201 -8.39 17.49 3.02
N ILE A 202 -7.47 16.95 2.22
CA ILE A 202 -6.08 16.71 2.68
C ILE A 202 -5.43 18.00 3.18
N ALA A 203 -5.56 19.11 2.44
CA ALA A 203 -4.97 20.40 2.84
C ALA A 203 -5.61 21.03 4.08
N GLN A 204 -6.75 20.52 4.55
CA GLN A 204 -7.47 21.00 5.74
C GLN A 204 -7.13 20.18 6.99
N LEU A 205 -6.33 19.11 6.85
CA LEU A 205 -5.93 18.27 7.96
C LEU A 205 -4.93 19.01 8.87
N PRO A 206 -4.99 18.78 10.20
CA PRO A 206 -4.17 19.50 11.18
C PRO A 206 -2.66 19.27 11.03
N GLU A 207 -2.26 18.21 10.32
CA GLU A 207 -0.86 17.87 10.03
C GLU A 207 -0.21 18.82 9.01
N GLY A 208 -0.95 19.77 8.44
CA GLY A 208 -0.38 20.84 7.60
C GLY A 208 0.10 20.36 6.23
N TYR A 209 -0.56 19.37 5.65
CA TYR A 209 -0.19 18.85 4.33
C TYR A 209 -0.40 19.89 3.22
N THR A 210 0.53 19.93 2.27
CA THR A 210 0.32 20.62 1.00
C THR A 210 -0.17 19.61 -0.03
N HIS A 211 -1.41 19.78 -0.53
CA HIS A 211 -2.00 18.86 -1.50
C HIS A 211 -2.04 19.49 -2.89
N LEU A 212 -1.41 18.81 -3.86
CA LEU A 212 -1.51 19.17 -5.27
C LEU A 212 -2.10 18.00 -6.07
N THR A 213 -2.89 18.32 -7.09
CA THR A 213 -3.58 17.31 -7.91
C THR A 213 -3.23 17.46 -9.38
N VAL A 214 -3.14 16.34 -10.09
CA VAL A 214 -3.09 16.33 -11.57
C VAL A 214 -4.42 15.82 -12.14
N ASN A 215 -4.93 16.53 -13.14
CA ASN A 215 -6.15 16.12 -13.83
C ASN A 215 -5.81 15.29 -15.08
N HIS A 216 -5.79 13.96 -14.91
CA HIS A 216 -5.49 13.01 -15.99
C HIS A 216 -6.50 12.98 -17.14
N SER A 217 -7.66 13.63 -17.01
CA SER A 217 -8.58 13.82 -18.15
C SER A 217 -8.11 14.90 -19.12
N LYS A 218 -7.16 15.74 -18.70
CA LYS A 218 -6.63 16.87 -19.48
C LYS A 218 -5.14 16.69 -19.78
N ASP A 219 -4.34 16.34 -18.77
CA ASP A 219 -2.88 16.33 -18.87
C ASP A 219 -2.25 15.14 -18.12
N PHE A 220 -1.19 14.54 -18.68
CA PHE A 220 -0.38 13.51 -18.01
C PHE A 220 0.58 14.10 -16.95
N THR A 221 0.82 15.40 -17.04
CA THR A 221 1.61 16.19 -16.11
C THR A 221 1.04 17.59 -16.16
N ASP A 222 0.67 18.15 -15.02
CA ASP A 222 0.12 19.50 -15.00
C ASP A 222 1.15 20.49 -15.54
N PRO A 223 0.84 21.28 -16.59
CA PRO A 223 1.84 22.07 -17.29
C PRO A 223 2.34 23.28 -16.49
N VAL A 224 1.66 23.65 -15.39
CA VAL A 224 1.99 24.83 -14.57
C VAL A 224 2.71 24.41 -13.28
N SER A 225 2.15 23.44 -12.58
CA SER A 225 2.67 22.92 -11.31
C SER A 225 3.63 21.74 -11.47
N PHE A 226 3.73 21.16 -12.67
CA PHE A 226 4.55 19.97 -13.01
C PHE A 226 4.21 18.71 -12.19
N VAL A 227 3.03 18.69 -11.56
CA VAL A 227 2.52 17.57 -10.77
C VAL A 227 2.26 16.36 -11.67
N ASN A 228 2.67 15.17 -11.22
CA ASN A 228 2.40 13.89 -11.89
C ASN A 228 2.32 12.75 -10.86
N THR A 229 1.74 11.61 -11.25
CA THR A 229 1.58 10.40 -10.41
C THR A 229 2.42 9.20 -10.90
N ASN A 230 3.45 9.46 -11.68
CA ASN A 230 4.23 8.41 -12.35
C ASN A 230 4.93 7.44 -11.38
N ALA A 231 5.34 7.90 -10.20
CA ALA A 231 6.05 7.06 -9.24
C ALA A 231 5.13 6.03 -8.58
N ILE A 232 3.90 6.45 -8.22
CA ILE A 232 2.89 5.52 -7.69
C ILE A 232 2.37 4.57 -8.79
N GLU A 233 2.21 5.03 -10.03
CA GLU A 233 1.89 4.16 -11.18
C GLU A 233 2.96 3.09 -11.44
N ALA A 234 4.23 3.47 -11.37
CA ALA A 234 5.33 2.51 -11.47
C ALA A 234 5.32 1.51 -10.30
N ALA A 235 4.94 1.95 -9.10
CA ALA A 235 4.78 1.07 -7.95
C ALA A 235 3.63 0.06 -8.14
N TRP A 236 2.49 0.50 -8.66
CA TRP A 236 1.37 -0.37 -9.03
C TRP A 236 1.76 -1.42 -10.06
N SER A 237 2.55 -1.04 -11.08
CA SER A 237 3.05 -1.99 -12.07
C SER A 237 3.86 -3.13 -11.44
N ARG A 238 4.75 -2.80 -10.48
CA ARG A 238 5.52 -3.80 -9.72
C ARG A 238 4.62 -4.70 -8.88
N LEU A 239 3.62 -4.12 -8.20
CA LEU A 239 2.64 -4.87 -7.41
C LEU A 239 1.89 -5.87 -8.30
N ARG A 240 1.33 -5.41 -9.43
CA ARG A 240 0.57 -6.26 -10.35
C ARG A 240 1.42 -7.38 -10.92
N HIS A 241 2.65 -7.09 -11.36
CA HIS A 241 3.56 -8.13 -11.85
C HIS A 241 3.83 -9.21 -10.81
N LYS A 242 3.99 -8.84 -9.53
CA LYS A 242 4.21 -9.78 -8.44
C LYS A 242 2.96 -10.63 -8.17
N ILE A 243 1.81 -10.00 -7.99
CA ILE A 243 0.52 -10.69 -7.75
C ILE A 243 0.16 -11.62 -8.91
N VAL A 244 0.36 -11.19 -10.17
CA VAL A 244 0.06 -12.02 -11.35
C VAL A 244 1.00 -13.22 -11.43
N ARG A 245 2.30 -13.05 -11.12
CA ARG A 245 3.26 -14.16 -11.08
C ARG A 245 2.95 -15.21 -10.02
N THR A 246 2.32 -14.84 -8.90
CA THR A 246 2.01 -15.77 -7.80
C THR A 246 0.76 -16.63 -8.07
N LYS A 247 0.18 -16.58 -9.29
CA LYS A 247 -0.80 -17.52 -9.89
C LYS A 247 -2.06 -17.87 -9.09
N ARG A 248 -2.32 -17.26 -7.93
CA ARG A 248 -3.55 -17.45 -7.17
C ARG A 248 -4.13 -16.08 -6.88
N GLY A 249 -5.41 -15.95 -7.19
CA GLY A 249 -6.15 -14.69 -7.10
C GLY A 249 -6.04 -14.03 -5.73
N VAL A 250 -6.45 -12.78 -5.74
CA VAL A 250 -6.43 -11.78 -4.66
C VAL A 250 -7.37 -12.17 -3.53
N GLY A 251 -7.10 -13.31 -2.88
CA GLY A 251 -7.83 -13.81 -1.71
C GLY A 251 -7.20 -13.32 -0.41
N LYS A 252 -7.35 -14.12 0.66
CA LYS A 252 -6.82 -13.82 2.01
C LYS A 252 -5.31 -13.52 2.07
N GLU A 253 -4.54 -13.89 1.04
CA GLU A 253 -3.09 -13.68 0.97
C GLU A 253 -2.65 -12.29 0.50
N LEU A 254 -3.57 -11.45 -0.02
CA LEU A 254 -3.21 -10.13 -0.57
C LEU A 254 -2.43 -9.29 0.45
N ARG A 255 -2.93 -9.17 1.68
CA ARG A 255 -2.32 -8.35 2.73
C ARG A 255 -0.86 -8.75 3.02
N PHE A 256 -0.54 -10.04 2.97
CA PHE A 256 0.82 -10.54 3.16
C PHE A 256 1.73 -10.16 1.99
N HIS A 257 1.21 -10.16 0.76
CA HIS A 257 1.96 -9.67 -0.40
C HIS A 257 2.21 -8.16 -0.35
N LEU A 258 1.23 -7.38 0.15
CA LEU A 258 1.40 -5.93 0.34
C LEU A 258 2.47 -5.65 1.41
N ALA A 259 2.40 -6.33 2.55
CA ALA A 259 3.38 -6.23 3.63
C ALA A 259 4.80 -6.59 3.18
N GLU A 260 4.96 -7.68 2.42
CA GLU A 260 6.26 -8.05 1.82
C GLU A 260 6.81 -6.93 0.93
N LEU A 261 5.97 -6.32 0.10
CA LEU A 261 6.40 -5.25 -0.81
C LEU A 261 6.79 -3.99 -0.05
N TRP A 262 6.03 -3.63 0.97
CA TRP A 262 6.37 -2.51 1.84
C TRP A 262 7.70 -2.76 2.53
N TRP A 263 7.84 -3.87 3.26
CA TRP A 263 9.08 -4.17 3.97
C TRP A 263 10.30 -4.21 3.02
N LYS A 264 10.19 -4.87 1.86
CA LYS A 264 11.26 -4.89 0.85
C LYS A 264 11.56 -3.52 0.24
N SER A 265 10.61 -2.60 0.21
CA SER A 265 10.84 -1.23 -0.28
C SER A 265 11.77 -0.43 0.65
N LEU A 266 11.68 -0.67 1.96
CA LEU A 266 12.55 -0.07 2.98
C LEU A 266 14.00 -0.58 2.86
N GLN A 267 14.20 -1.82 2.41
CA GLN A 267 15.54 -2.42 2.31
C GLN A 267 16.36 -1.91 1.12
N ARG A 268 15.73 -1.24 0.15
CA ARG A 268 16.35 -0.88 -1.13
C ARG A 268 16.95 0.53 -1.07
N VAL A 269 18.11 0.63 -0.43
CA VAL A 269 18.95 1.85 -0.47
C VAL A 269 19.63 1.97 -1.84
N PRO A 270 19.44 3.08 -2.59
CA PRO A 270 20.20 3.32 -3.81
C PRO A 270 21.69 3.42 -3.52
N VAL A 271 22.51 2.66 -4.24
CA VAL A 271 23.97 2.84 -4.21
C VAL A 271 24.31 4.08 -5.06
N PRO A 272 25.09 5.06 -4.57
CA PRO A 272 25.49 6.21 -5.35
C PRO A 272 26.13 5.81 -6.69
N SER A 273 25.54 6.32 -7.77
CA SER A 273 25.77 5.96 -9.17
C SER A 273 27.24 6.02 -9.63
N ARG A 274 28.12 6.75 -8.94
CA ARG A 274 29.45 7.08 -9.45
C ARG A 274 30.40 5.88 -9.66
N ASN A 275 30.17 4.74 -9.01
CA ASN A 275 31.00 3.52 -9.14
C ASN A 275 30.20 2.23 -9.44
N ALA A 276 28.96 2.33 -9.92
CA ALA A 276 28.03 1.20 -10.03
C ALA A 276 28.43 0.08 -11.01
N ARG A 277 29.45 0.26 -11.86
CA ARG A 277 29.88 -0.79 -12.81
C ARG A 277 30.54 -2.00 -12.12
N ASN A 278 31.08 -1.85 -10.90
CA ASN A 278 31.79 -2.94 -10.19
C ASN A 278 31.16 -3.37 -8.85
N ASN A 279 30.06 -2.76 -8.39
CA ASN A 279 29.53 -2.95 -7.02
C ASN A 279 28.18 -3.71 -6.95
N LYS A 280 27.96 -4.71 -7.81
CA LYS A 280 26.76 -5.58 -7.76
C LYS A 280 26.67 -6.45 -6.48
N THR A 281 27.69 -6.44 -5.63
CA THR A 281 27.85 -7.37 -4.51
C THR A 281 27.54 -6.77 -3.12
N LYS A 282 27.41 -5.44 -2.98
CA LYS A 282 27.32 -4.80 -1.64
C LYS A 282 25.91 -4.68 -1.07
N THR A 283 24.86 -4.75 -1.89
CA THR A 283 23.46 -4.68 -1.42
C THR A 283 22.86 -6.04 -1.09
N HIS A 284 23.51 -7.13 -1.51
CA HIS A 284 22.96 -8.48 -1.32
C HIS A 284 22.84 -8.81 0.19
N PRO A 285 23.94 -8.91 0.97
CA PRO A 285 23.90 -9.53 2.31
C PRO A 285 22.94 -8.87 3.30
N MET A 286 22.70 -7.56 3.15
CA MET A 286 21.98 -6.76 4.14
C MET A 286 20.48 -7.09 4.20
N ILE A 287 19.83 -7.39 3.07
CA ILE A 287 18.38 -7.68 3.07
C ILE A 287 18.10 -8.93 3.91
N TYR A 288 18.90 -9.98 3.72
CA TYR A 288 18.75 -11.21 4.46
C TYR A 288 19.02 -11.02 5.96
N MET A 289 20.09 -10.33 6.32
CA MET A 289 20.40 -10.05 7.73
C MET A 289 19.34 -9.18 8.41
N ASN A 290 18.85 -8.15 7.70
CA ASN A 290 17.75 -7.32 8.19
C ASN A 290 16.48 -8.15 8.41
N PHE A 291 16.21 -9.14 7.54
CA PHE A 291 15.08 -10.03 7.72
C PHE A 291 15.25 -10.98 8.93
N LEU A 292 16.45 -11.53 9.14
CA LEU A 292 16.71 -12.35 10.33
C LEU A 292 16.55 -11.53 11.62
N ASN A 293 17.02 -10.29 11.64
CA ASN A 293 16.80 -9.37 12.75
C ASN A 293 15.31 -9.07 12.97
N LEU A 294 14.55 -8.90 11.88
CA LEU A 294 13.09 -8.74 11.95
C LEU A 294 12.44 -9.94 12.63
N ILE A 295 12.77 -11.18 12.20
CA ILE A 295 12.24 -12.41 12.81
C ILE A 295 12.50 -12.41 14.32
N SER A 296 13.74 -12.10 14.72
CA SER A 296 14.15 -12.07 16.13
C SER A 296 13.34 -11.08 16.97
N ARG A 297 13.03 -9.90 16.41
CA ARG A 297 12.20 -8.88 17.08
C ARG A 297 10.73 -9.25 17.12
N THR A 298 10.19 -9.82 16.04
CA THR A 298 8.76 -10.17 15.95
C THR A 298 8.39 -11.39 16.79
N TYR A 299 9.32 -12.33 16.99
CA TYR A 299 9.11 -13.56 17.75
C TYR A 299 10.23 -13.75 18.78
N PRO A 300 10.24 -12.96 19.88
CA PRO A 300 11.20 -13.15 20.95
C PRO A 300 10.99 -14.53 21.60
N VAL A 301 12.10 -15.21 21.89
CA VAL A 301 12.13 -16.54 22.54
C VAL A 301 12.00 -16.39 24.05
#